data_AF-A0A0A0NIM8-F1
#
_entry.id   AF-A0A0A0NIM8-F1
#
_cell.length_a   1.000
_cell.length_b   1.000
_cell.length_c   1.000
_cell.angle_alpha   90.00
_cell.angle_beta   90.00
_cell.angle_gamma   90.00
#
_symmetry.space_group_name_H-M   'P 1'
#
loop_
_entity.id
_entity.type
_entity.pdbx_description
1 polymer ?
#
loop_
_entity_poly.entity_id
_entity_poly.type
_entity_poly.pdbx_seq_one_letter_code
_entity_poly.pdbx_strand_id
1 'polypeptide(L)'
;MAALGDTAWQVRKGAATALSAAAPGLGVPALTRALADPHADVRKAAVLALLPLAEREPGAREALASVRSDPDADVRAYAAKATA
;
A
#
# COMPACT_ATOMS: atom_id res chain seq x y z
N MET A 1 0.18 14.60 7.19
CA MET A 1 -0.90 13.65 6.84
C MET A 1 -1.33 12.91 8.10
N ALA A 2 -2.34 13.42 8.81
CA ALA A 2 -2.77 12.89 10.10
C ALA A 2 -3.54 11.55 10.00
N ALA A 3 -4.20 11.29 8.87
CA ALA A 3 -5.12 10.15 8.72
C ALA A 3 -4.44 8.76 8.60
N LEU A 4 -3.18 8.70 8.13
CA LEU A 4 -2.41 7.44 8.11
C LEU A 4 -1.91 7.01 9.50
N GLY A 5 -1.98 7.89 10.50
CA GLY A 5 -1.63 7.59 11.89
C GLY A 5 -2.85 7.52 12.81
N ASP A 6 -4.06 7.50 12.25
CA ASP A 6 -5.29 7.51 13.04
C ASP A 6 -5.44 6.21 13.85
N THR A 7 -6.00 6.31 15.05
CA THR A 7 -6.29 5.15 15.90
C THR A 7 -7.23 4.15 15.24
N ALA A 8 -8.21 4.63 14.47
CA ALA A 8 -9.16 3.81 13.75
C ALA A 8 -8.52 3.28 12.45
N TRP A 9 -8.38 1.95 12.35
CA TRP A 9 -7.81 1.32 11.17
C TRP A 9 -8.62 1.60 9.89
N GLN A 10 -9.92 1.84 10.02
CA GLN A 10 -10.81 2.21 8.92
C GLN A 10 -10.42 3.57 8.31
N VAL A 11 -10.01 4.53 9.14
CA VAL A 11 -9.55 5.85 8.69
C VAL A 11 -8.21 5.70 7.98
N ARG A 12 -7.28 4.91 8.53
CA ARG A 12 -5.99 4.62 7.89
C ARG A 12 -6.16 3.91 6.54
N LYS A 13 -7.08 2.94 6.46
CA LYS A 13 -7.46 2.26 5.21
C LYS A 13 -7.99 3.26 4.19
N GLY A 14 -8.93 4.14 4.58
CA GLY A 14 -9.47 5.17 3.70
C GLY A 14 -8.38 6.12 3.19
N ALA A 15 -7.46 6.51 4.06
CA ALA A 15 -6.30 7.34 3.70
C ALA A 15 -5.38 6.63 2.69
N ALA A 16 -5.06 5.35 2.92
CA ALA A 16 -4.27 4.55 1.97
C ALA A 16 -4.97 4.46 0.60
N THR A 17 -6.28 4.19 0.56
CA THR A 17 -7.04 4.16 -0.70
C THR A 17 -6.98 5.50 -1.44
N ALA A 18 -7.17 6.62 -0.73
CA ALA A 18 -7.17 7.96 -1.33
C ALA A 18 -5.80 8.36 -1.92
N LEU A 19 -4.71 7.84 -1.36
CA LEU A 19 -3.35 8.13 -1.82
C LEU A 19 -3.02 7.54 -3.20
N SER A 20 -3.82 6.60 -3.71
CA SER A 20 -3.68 6.11 -5.09
C SER A 20 -3.87 7.21 -6.14
N ALA A 21 -4.64 8.25 -5.82
CA ALA A 21 -4.87 9.41 -6.67
C ALA A 21 -3.89 10.56 -6.42
N ALA A 22 -3.01 10.44 -5.42
CA ALA A 22 -2.02 11.47 -5.12
C ALA A 22 -0.88 11.44 -6.16
N ALA A 23 -0.16 12.56 -6.27
CA ALA A 23 1.05 12.62 -7.08
C ALA A 23 2.04 11.51 -6.63
N PRO A 24 2.68 10.76 -7.55
CA PRO A 24 3.50 9.61 -7.20
C PRO A 24 4.59 9.89 -6.15
N GLY A 25 5.25 11.05 -6.25
CA GLY A 25 6.28 11.47 -5.28
C GLY A 25 5.79 11.63 -3.83
N LEU A 26 4.49 11.78 -3.61
CA LEU A 26 3.86 11.79 -2.28
C LEU A 26 3.17 10.45 -1.97
N GLY A 27 2.49 9.87 -2.96
CA GLY A 27 1.73 8.64 -2.81
C GLY A 27 2.62 7.45 -2.47
N VAL A 28 3.67 7.21 -3.26
CA VAL A 28 4.52 6.01 -3.10
C VAL A 28 5.19 5.95 -1.72
N PRO A 29 5.85 7.01 -1.19
CA PRO A 29 6.45 6.95 0.14
C PRO A 29 5.42 6.80 1.26
N ALA A 30 4.22 7.37 1.12
CA ALA A 30 3.17 7.27 2.12
C ALA A 30 2.55 5.86 2.15
N LEU A 31 2.26 5.30 0.97
CA LEU A 31 1.74 3.94 0.81
C LEU A 31 2.76 2.87 1.25
N THR A 32 4.04 3.09 0.97
CA THR A 32 5.12 2.18 1.43
C THR A 32 5.14 2.06 2.95
N ARG A 33 4.89 3.15 3.69
CA ARG A 33 4.76 3.08 5.16
C ARG A 33 3.50 2.32 5.59
N ALA A 34 2.40 2.48 4.87
CA ALA A 34 1.14 1.78 5.15
C ALA A 34 1.22 0.26 4.92
N LEU A 35 2.22 -0.24 4.17
CA LEU A 35 2.51 -1.66 4.07
C LEU A 35 2.99 -2.29 5.39
N ALA A 36 3.41 -1.49 6.37
CA ALA A 36 3.80 -1.97 7.70
C ALA A 36 2.66 -1.84 8.74
N ASP A 37 1.45 -1.51 8.32
CA ASP A 37 0.33 -1.32 9.25
C ASP A 37 0.00 -2.62 10.01
N PRO A 38 -0.30 -2.55 11.32
CA PRO A 38 -0.69 -3.74 12.08
C PRO A 38 -1.97 -4.41 11.53
N HIS A 39 -2.86 -3.64 10.90
CA HIS A 39 -4.13 -4.15 10.40
C HIS A 39 -4.03 -4.57 8.93
N ALA A 40 -4.39 -5.83 8.64
CA ALA A 40 -4.26 -6.42 7.29
C ALA A 40 -5.04 -5.64 6.21
N ASP A 41 -6.25 -5.15 6.52
CA ASP A 41 -7.03 -4.36 5.56
C ASP A 41 -6.34 -3.04 5.14
N VAL A 42 -5.53 -2.44 6.02
CA VAL A 42 -4.78 -1.22 5.68
C VAL A 42 -3.61 -1.59 4.75
N ARG A 43 -2.89 -2.68 5.06
CA ARG A 43 -1.82 -3.20 4.19
C ARG A 43 -2.36 -3.59 2.81
N LYS A 44 -3.51 -4.26 2.76
CA LYS A 44 -4.24 -4.60 1.53
C LYS A 44 -4.60 -3.36 0.71
N ALA A 45 -5.13 -2.31 1.35
CA ALA A 45 -5.41 -1.05 0.68
C ALA A 45 -4.15 -0.39 0.12
N ALA A 46 -3.04 -0.43 0.86
CA ALA A 46 -1.76 0.10 0.40
C ALA A 46 -1.22 -0.67 -0.82
N VAL A 47 -1.28 -2.00 -0.81
CA VAL A 47 -0.92 -2.85 -1.96
C VAL A 47 -1.78 -2.50 -3.18
N LEU A 48 -3.11 -2.43 -3.02
CA LEU A 48 -4.03 -2.12 -4.11
C LEU A 48 -3.79 -0.71 -4.68
N ALA A 49 -3.42 0.26 -3.83
CA ALA A 49 -3.09 1.62 -4.26
C ALA A 49 -1.73 1.71 -4.98
N LEU A 50 -0.76 0.86 -4.62
CA LEU A 50 0.55 0.81 -5.26
C LEU A 50 0.55 0.05 -6.61
N LEU A 51 -0.33 -0.95 -6.78
CA LEU A 51 -0.42 -1.74 -8.01
C LEU A 51 -0.50 -0.91 -9.31
N PRO A 52 -1.43 0.05 -9.47
CA PRO A 52 -1.51 0.85 -10.71
C PRO A 52 -0.30 1.79 -10.90
N LEU A 53 0.47 2.06 -9.83
CA LEU A 53 1.69 2.88 -9.89
C LEU A 53 2.90 2.03 -10.27
N ALA A 54 2.87 0.72 -10.06
CA ALA A 54 3.98 -0.19 -10.30
C ALA A 54 4.53 -0.08 -11.73
N GLU A 55 3.68 0.12 -12.75
CA GLU A 55 4.16 0.21 -14.13
C GLU A 55 5.10 1.39 -14.39
N ARG A 56 4.84 2.52 -13.72
CA ARG A 56 5.45 3.83 -13.98
C ARG A 56 6.42 4.29 -12.88
N GLU A 57 6.28 3.76 -11.67
CA GLU A 57 7.09 4.11 -10.50
C GLU A 57 7.91 2.90 -10.03
N PRO A 58 9.24 2.89 -10.24
CA PRO A 58 10.11 1.83 -9.72
C PRO A 58 9.97 1.62 -8.21
N GLY A 59 9.84 2.70 -7.45
CA GLY A 59 9.64 2.63 -6.00
C GLY A 59 8.35 1.92 -5.59
N ALA A 60 7.29 1.96 -6.42
CA ALA A 60 6.08 1.21 -6.15
C ALA A 60 6.28 -0.30 -6.39
N ARG A 61 7.04 -0.70 -7.43
CA ARG A 61 7.41 -2.11 -7.66
C ARG A 61 8.23 -2.66 -6.50
N GLU A 62 9.24 -1.91 -6.05
CA GLU A 62 10.10 -2.30 -4.93
C GLU A 62 9.31 -2.45 -3.63
N ALA A 63 8.40 -1.49 -3.36
CA ALA A 63 7.52 -1.56 -2.21
C ALA A 63 6.66 -2.83 -2.24
N LEU A 64 6.03 -3.15 -3.38
CA LEU A 64 5.23 -4.37 -3.55
C LEU A 64 6.05 -5.66 -3.39
N ALA A 65 7.29 -5.69 -3.87
CA ALA A 65 8.19 -6.84 -3.72
C ALA A 65 8.56 -7.14 -2.25
N SER A 66 8.53 -6.13 -1.37
CA SER A 66 8.79 -6.32 0.07
C SER A 66 7.67 -7.07 0.79
N VAL A 67 6.46 -7.10 0.21
CA VAL A 67 5.24 -7.66 0.82
C VAL A 67 5.10 -9.17 0.59
N ARG A 68 6.03 -9.81 -0.12
CA ARG A 68 6.00 -11.27 -0.41
C ARG A 68 5.92 -12.17 0.83
N SER A 69 6.34 -11.64 1.99
CA SER A 69 6.36 -12.35 3.28
C SER A 69 5.29 -11.83 4.25
N ASP A 70 4.30 -11.06 3.78
CA ASP A 70 3.20 -10.60 4.63
C ASP A 70 2.49 -11.80 5.28
N PRO A 71 2.11 -11.75 6.56
CA PRO A 71 1.39 -12.84 7.21
C PRO A 71 0.02 -13.11 6.57
N ASP A 72 -0.62 -12.09 5.99
CA ASP A 72 -1.93 -12.19 5.39
C ASP A 72 -1.86 -12.70 3.93
N ALA A 73 -2.62 -13.76 3.63
CA ALA A 73 -2.58 -14.41 2.33
C ALA A 73 -3.15 -13.55 1.19
N ASP A 74 -4.18 -12.77 1.47
CA ASP A 74 -4.76 -11.84 0.48
C ASP A 74 -3.72 -10.77 0.14
N VAL A 75 -3.08 -10.19 1.15
CA VAL A 75 -2.06 -9.15 0.95
C VAL A 75 -0.92 -9.66 0.07
N ARG A 76 -0.42 -10.89 0.32
CA ARG A 76 0.58 -11.53 -0.56
C ARG A 76 0.05 -11.74 -1.99
N ALA A 77 -1.18 -12.24 -2.13
CA ALA A 77 -1.77 -12.54 -3.43
C ALA A 77 -1.96 -11.28 -4.30
N TYR A 78 -2.35 -10.14 -3.71
CA TYR A 78 -2.44 -8.89 -4.45
C TYR A 78 -1.06 -8.35 -4.82
N ALA A 79 -0.07 -8.43 -3.93
CA ALA A 79 1.29 -7.95 -4.21
C ALA A 79 1.92 -8.72 -5.38
N ALA A 80 1.69 -10.03 -5.47
CA ALA A 80 2.20 -10.87 -6.56
C ALA A 80 1.68 -10.47 -7.95
N LYS A 81 0.53 -9.76 -8.03
CA LYS A 81 0.01 -9.26 -9.31
C LYS A 81 0.89 -8.18 -9.94
N ALA A 82 1.75 -7.53 -9.17
CA ALA A 82 2.66 -6.51 -9.67
C ALA A 82 3.84 -7.09 -10.48
N THR A 83 4.08 -8.39 -10.33
CA THR A 83 5.21 -9.11 -10.93
C THR A 83 4.78 -10.14 -11.97
N ALA A 84 3.49 -10.23 -12.27
CA ALA A 84 2.92 -11.08 -13.31
C ALA A 84 2.82 -10.30 -14.63
#